data_AF-A0A358QK31-F1
#
_entry.id   AF-A0A358QK31-F1
#
_cell.length_a   1.000
_cell.length_b   1.000
_cell.length_c   1.000
_cell.angle_alpha   90.00
_cell.angle_beta   90.00
_cell.angle_gamma   90.00
#
_symmetry.space_group_name_H-M   'P 1'
#
loop_
_entity.id
_entity.type
_entity.pdbx_description
1 polymer ?
#
loop_
_entity_poly.entity_id
_entity_poly.type
_entity_poly.pdbx_seq_one_letter_code
_entity_poly.pdbx_strand_id
1 'polypeptide(L)'
;MSGVHIVRALDRAAPTLIRYGGHAAAAGFSLRAEDLEGFRELVSQACAEQAGDRRRERVFHVDSEIACLDATPELCGQLEMVEPCGIGNPKPLLAIRGCEVVSTQTFGSEGQHLKVSLRDGGRGLVEAIA
;
A
#
# COMPACT_ATOMS: atom_id res chain seq x y z
N MET A 1 -13.14 -0.68 -2.86
CA MET A 1 -12.27 -1.52 -2.02
C MET A 1 -12.37 -2.97 -2.51
N SER A 2 -11.45 -3.39 -3.38
CA SER A 2 -11.33 -4.79 -3.79
C SER A 2 -10.43 -5.51 -2.80
N GLY A 3 -11.02 -6.27 -1.88
CA GLY A 3 -10.29 -6.99 -0.85
C GLY A 3 -11.10 -8.17 -0.33
N VAL A 4 -10.44 -9.05 0.42
CA VAL A 4 -11.12 -10.14 1.12
C VAL A 4 -11.82 -9.56 2.34
N HIS A 5 -13.11 -9.83 2.50
CA HIS A 5 -13.86 -9.50 3.70
C HIS A 5 -13.57 -10.56 4.77
N ILE A 6 -12.70 -10.24 5.73
CA ILE A 6 -12.15 -11.24 6.65
C ILE A 6 -13.22 -11.98 7.47
N VAL A 7 -14.27 -11.30 7.95
CA VAL A 7 -15.36 -11.98 8.67
C VAL A 7 -16.12 -12.97 7.80
N ARG A 8 -16.33 -12.68 6.50
CA ARG A 8 -16.99 -13.63 5.59
C ARG A 8 -16.11 -14.84 5.31
N ALA A 9 -14.79 -14.67 5.34
CA ALA A 9 -13.87 -15.80 5.27
C ALA A 9 -13.96 -16.65 6.55
N LEU A 10 -14.09 -16.02 7.72
CA LEU A 10 -14.30 -16.73 8.99
C LEU A 10 -15.65 -17.42 9.08
N ASP A 11 -16.71 -16.87 8.49
CA ASP A 11 -18.03 -17.52 8.43
C ASP A 11 -17.97 -18.91 7.75
N ARG A 12 -17.10 -19.06 6.75
CA ARG A 12 -16.84 -20.36 6.09
C ARG A 12 -16.11 -21.36 6.99
N ALA A 13 -15.34 -20.86 7.95
CA ALA A 13 -14.61 -21.66 8.92
C ALA A 13 -15.32 -21.74 10.28
N ALA A 14 -16.55 -21.26 10.40
CA ALA A 14 -17.31 -21.28 11.66
C ALA A 14 -17.33 -22.66 12.38
N PRO A 15 -17.40 -23.82 11.68
CA PRO A 15 -17.37 -25.12 12.34
C PRO A 15 -16.08 -25.44 13.10
N THR A 16 -14.96 -24.79 12.76
CA THR A 16 -13.64 -25.02 13.38
C THR A 16 -13.32 -23.98 14.45
N LEU A 17 -14.26 -23.08 14.78
CA LEU A 17 -14.05 -21.93 15.64
C LEU A 17 -14.88 -22.04 16.93
N ILE A 18 -14.27 -21.70 18.06
CA ILE A 18 -14.95 -21.56 19.36
C ILE A 18 -15.71 -20.23 19.39
N ARG A 19 -15.08 -19.16 18.89
CA ARG A 19 -15.62 -17.80 18.81
C ARG A 19 -14.90 -17.05 17.70
N TYR A 20 -15.60 -16.15 17.03
CA TYR A 20 -14.98 -15.19 16.12
C TYR A 20 -15.82 -13.91 15.96
N GLY A 21 -15.19 -12.84 15.46
CA GLY A 21 -15.87 -11.59 15.16
C GLY A 21 -14.91 -10.49 14.69
N GLY A 22 -15.45 -9.40 14.15
CA GLY A 22 -14.67 -8.27 13.67
C GLY A 22 -15.38 -7.46 12.59
N HIS A 23 -14.59 -6.84 11.73
CA HIS A 23 -15.03 -6.03 10.59
C HIS A 23 -14.43 -6.53 9.29
N ALA A 24 -14.76 -5.90 8.16
CA ALA A 24 -14.32 -6.33 6.84
C ALA A 24 -12.79 -6.45 6.69
N ALA A 25 -12.02 -5.58 7.34
CA ALA A 25 -10.56 -5.51 7.20
C ALA A 25 -9.77 -6.17 8.35
N ALA A 26 -10.41 -6.47 9.48
CA ALA A 26 -9.75 -7.05 10.65
C ALA A 26 -10.73 -7.86 11.49
N ALA A 27 -10.30 -9.00 12.00
CA ALA A 27 -11.09 -9.87 12.86
C ALA A 27 -10.20 -10.65 13.84
N GLY A 28 -10.82 -11.17 14.89
CA GLY A 28 -10.20 -12.08 15.84
C GLY A 28 -11.06 -13.34 16.03
N PHE A 29 -10.41 -14.45 16.37
CA PHE A 29 -11.06 -15.74 16.58
C PHE A 29 -10.30 -16.60 17.60
N SER A 30 -10.96 -17.64 18.09
CA SER A 30 -10.36 -18.70 18.91
C SER A 30 -10.78 -20.07 18.38
N LEU A 31 -9.88 -21.05 18.46
CA LEU A 31 -10.09 -22.45 18.03
C LEU A 31 -9.28 -23.39 18.93
N ARG A 32 -9.60 -24.69 18.89
CA ARG A 32 -8.75 -25.70 19.54
C ARG A 32 -7.58 -26.03 18.63
N ALA A 33 -6.42 -26.33 19.20
CA ALA A 33 -5.21 -26.60 18.43
C ALA A 33 -5.40 -27.72 17.39
N GLU A 34 -6.22 -28.73 17.70
CA GLU A 34 -6.56 -29.81 16.77
C GLU A 34 -7.32 -29.36 15.50
N ASP A 35 -8.05 -28.24 15.56
CA ASP A 35 -8.90 -27.75 14.46
C ASP A 35 -8.14 -26.82 13.48
N LEU A 36 -6.86 -26.52 13.75
CA LEU A 36 -6.08 -25.53 13.00
C LEU A 36 -5.97 -25.85 11.51
N GLU A 37 -5.82 -27.13 11.16
CA GLU A 37 -5.64 -27.53 9.76
C GLU A 37 -6.94 -27.32 8.97
N GLY A 38 -8.08 -27.77 9.50
CA GLY A 38 -9.38 -27.55 8.88
C GLY A 38 -9.74 -26.07 8.77
N PHE A 39 -9.40 -25.27 9.79
CA PHE A 39 -9.53 -23.81 9.73
C PHE A 39 -8.73 -23.22 8.57
N ARG A 40 -7.47 -23.63 8.44
CA ARG A 40 -6.54 -23.13 7.40
C ARG A 40 -7.09 -23.41 6.00
N GLU A 41 -7.59 -24.60 5.76
CA GLU A 41 -8.19 -25.00 4.48
C GLU A 41 -9.42 -24.15 4.15
N LEU A 42 -10.39 -24.08 5.07
CA LEU A 42 -11.65 -23.36 4.86
C LEU A 42 -11.44 -21.86 4.64
N VAL A 43 -10.57 -21.23 5.44
CA VAL A 43 -10.26 -19.80 5.28
C VAL A 43 -9.50 -19.54 3.99
N SER A 44 -8.53 -20.39 3.63
CA SER A 44 -7.75 -20.22 2.40
C SER A 44 -8.64 -20.31 1.17
N GLN A 45 -9.55 -21.29 1.14
CA GLN A 45 -10.54 -21.42 0.08
C GLN A 45 -11.45 -20.19 0.01
N ALA A 46 -12.00 -19.75 1.15
CA ALA A 46 -12.87 -18.57 1.19
C ALA A 46 -12.15 -17.29 0.74
N CYS A 47 -10.86 -17.15 1.04
CA CYS A 47 -10.04 -16.04 0.57
C CYS A 47 -9.80 -16.10 -0.94
N ALA A 48 -9.50 -17.30 -1.47
CA ALA A 48 -9.28 -17.51 -2.90
C ALA A 48 -10.56 -17.22 -3.71
N GLU A 49 -11.71 -17.72 -3.27
CA GLU A 49 -13.02 -17.46 -3.89
C GLU A 49 -13.32 -15.95 -3.95
N GLN A 50 -13.04 -15.22 -2.86
CA GLN A 50 -13.26 -13.76 -2.80
C GLN A 50 -12.28 -12.97 -3.66
N ALA A 51 -11.03 -13.42 -3.74
CA ALA A 51 -10.01 -12.79 -4.58
C ALA A 51 -10.30 -13.03 -6.07
N GLY A 52 -10.80 -14.21 -6.43
CA GLY A 52 -10.90 -14.68 -7.81
C GLY A 52 -9.53 -14.68 -8.50
N ASP A 53 -9.51 -14.48 -9.82
CA ASP A 53 -8.28 -14.39 -10.62
C ASP A 53 -7.57 -13.03 -10.50
N ARG A 54 -8.01 -12.16 -9.58
CA ARG A 54 -7.46 -10.82 -9.46
C ARG A 54 -6.08 -10.88 -8.79
N ARG A 55 -5.06 -10.49 -9.54
CA ARG A 55 -3.75 -10.20 -8.95
C ARG A 55 -3.86 -9.01 -8.01
N ARG A 56 -3.38 -9.15 -6.78
CA ARG A 56 -3.21 -8.01 -5.88
C ARG A 56 -2.06 -7.17 -6.39
N GLU A 57 -2.39 -5.99 -6.89
CA GLU A 57 -1.40 -4.99 -7.29
C GLU A 57 -1.39 -3.86 -6.27
N ARG A 58 -0.20 -3.29 -6.05
CA ARG A 58 -0.11 -2.03 -5.32
C ARG A 58 -0.61 -0.92 -6.24
N VAL A 59 -1.77 -0.37 -5.91
CA VAL A 59 -2.35 0.78 -6.62
C VAL A 59 -2.01 2.03 -5.81
N PHE A 60 -1.42 3.01 -6.48
CA PHE A 60 -1.19 4.34 -5.93
C PHE A 60 -2.27 5.27 -6.47
N HIS A 61 -3.02 5.89 -5.56
CA HIS A 61 -3.93 6.98 -5.90
C HIS A 61 -3.12 8.27 -5.84
N VAL A 62 -2.82 8.82 -7.02
CA VAL A 62 -2.06 10.06 -7.18
C VAL A 62 -3.04 11.21 -7.23
N ASP A 63 -2.81 12.25 -6.43
CA ASP A 63 -3.67 13.44 -6.34
C ASP A 63 -3.41 14.42 -7.50
N SER A 64 -2.14 14.55 -7.91
CA SER A 64 -1.77 15.33 -9.09
C SER A 64 -0.46 14.85 -9.71
N GLU A 65 -0.34 15.06 -11.02
CA GLU A 65 0.94 14.99 -11.71
C GLU A 65 1.62 16.36 -11.66
N ILE A 66 2.94 16.37 -11.48
CA ILE A 66 3.78 17.57 -11.45
C ILE A 66 5.01 17.39 -12.34
N ALA A 67 5.64 18.49 -12.75
CA ALA A 67 6.95 18.46 -13.41
C ALA A 67 8.08 18.39 -12.37
N CYS A 68 9.28 17.99 -12.80
CA CYS A 68 10.49 18.01 -11.97
C CYS A 68 10.76 19.39 -11.38
N LEU A 69 10.46 20.47 -12.12
CA LEU A 69 10.69 21.85 -11.68
C LEU A 69 9.70 22.33 -10.62
N ASP A 70 8.57 21.65 -10.46
CA ASP A 70 7.57 22.00 -9.43
C ASP A 70 7.96 21.45 -8.05
N ALA A 71 8.92 20.51 -7.98
CA ALA A 71 9.39 19.90 -6.74
C ALA A 71 10.30 20.84 -5.93
N THR A 72 9.72 21.94 -5.43
CA THR A 72 10.42 23.01 -4.71
C THR A 72 10.02 23.07 -3.22
N PRO A 73 10.83 23.73 -2.36
CA PRO A 73 10.46 23.95 -0.96
C PRO A 73 9.13 24.72 -0.79
N GLU A 74 8.78 25.61 -1.72
CA GLU A 74 7.51 26.33 -1.70
C GLU A 74 6.33 25.37 -1.88
N LEU A 75 6.44 24.39 -2.78
CA LEU A 75 5.42 23.35 -2.93
C LEU A 75 5.29 22.53 -1.64
N CYS A 76 6.41 22.18 -0.97
CA CYS A 76 6.36 21.51 0.33
C CYS A 76 5.56 22.32 1.36
N GLY A 77 5.79 23.64 1.46
CA GLY A 77 5.03 24.51 2.35
C GLY A 77 3.54 24.61 2.00
N GLN A 78 3.19 24.56 0.71
CA GLN A 78 1.80 24.49 0.26
C GLN A 78 1.13 23.17 0.67
N LEU A 79 1.86 22.05 0.59
CA LEU A 79 1.35 20.74 1.00
C LEU A 79 1.15 20.64 2.51
N GLU A 80 1.95 21.34 3.32
CA GLU A 80 1.74 21.40 4.78
C GLU A 80 0.39 22.03 5.18
N MET A 81 -0.16 22.91 4.33
CA MET A 81 -1.47 23.53 4.58
C MET A 81 -2.64 22.54 4.56
N VAL A 82 -2.44 21.31 4.08
CA VAL A 82 -3.48 20.26 4.07
C VAL A 82 -3.50 19.43 5.35
N GLU A 83 -2.66 19.75 6.33
CA GLU A 83 -2.66 19.08 7.63
C GLU A 83 -3.94 19.36 8.44
N PRO A 84 -4.34 18.43 9.35
CA PRO A 84 -3.66 17.18 9.70
C PRO A 84 -3.96 16.03 8.73
N CYS A 85 -2.93 15.24 8.43
CA CYS A 85 -3.08 14.04 7.60
C CYS A 85 -3.36 12.78 8.44
N GLY A 86 -4.15 11.84 7.91
CA GLY A 86 -4.53 10.59 8.56
C GLY A 86 -5.51 9.72 7.76
N ILE A 87 -6.23 8.82 8.43
CA ILE A 87 -7.09 7.79 7.82
C ILE A 87 -8.25 8.38 6.97
N GLY A 88 -8.62 9.65 7.16
CA GLY A 88 -9.62 10.35 6.34
C GLY A 88 -9.06 11.46 5.44
N ASN A 89 -7.77 11.76 5.56
CA ASN A 89 -7.08 12.81 4.83
C ASN A 89 -5.63 12.36 4.58
N PRO A 90 -5.39 11.40 3.67
CA PRO A 90 -4.05 10.89 3.43
C PRO A 90 -3.11 12.02 3.00
N LYS A 91 -1.81 11.88 3.27
CA LYS A 91 -0.83 12.83 2.74
C LYS A 91 -0.93 12.87 1.21
N PRO A 92 -0.89 14.06 0.59
CA PRO A 92 -0.95 14.16 -0.86
C PRO A 92 0.16 13.35 -1.51
N LEU A 93 -0.21 12.53 -2.49
CA LEU A 93 0.71 11.77 -3.31
C LEU A 93 0.79 12.39 -4.70
N LEU A 94 1.95 12.96 -5.01
CA LEU A 94 2.23 13.54 -6.32
C LEU A 94 3.03 12.56 -7.17
N ALA A 95 2.87 12.63 -8.50
CA ALA A 95 3.65 11.83 -9.43
C ALA A 95 4.37 12.69 -10.47
N ILE A 96 5.59 12.30 -10.80
CA ILE A 96 6.31 12.78 -11.98
C ILE A 96 6.37 11.60 -12.95
N ARG A 97 5.90 11.79 -14.18
CA ARG A 97 5.82 10.74 -15.20
C ARG A 97 6.75 11.02 -16.37
N GLY A 98 7.07 9.94 -17.10
CA GLY A 98 7.92 10.04 -18.29
C GLY A 98 9.37 10.43 -17.96
N CYS A 99 9.85 10.08 -16.78
CA CYS A 99 11.20 10.41 -16.35
C CYS A 99 12.24 9.47 -16.96
N GLU A 100 13.38 10.06 -17.33
CA GLU A 100 14.64 9.37 -17.58
C GLU A 100 15.47 9.34 -16.29
N VAL A 101 16.08 8.19 -16.00
CA VAL A 101 17.06 8.06 -14.92
C VAL A 101 18.41 8.60 -15.41
N VAL A 102 18.86 9.72 -14.83
CA VAL A 102 20.13 10.37 -15.19
C VAL A 102 21.30 9.75 -14.45
N SER A 103 21.12 9.47 -13.17
CA SER A 103 22.14 8.84 -12.33
C SER A 103 21.50 8.15 -11.12
N THR A 104 22.23 7.18 -10.57
CA THR A 104 21.87 6.44 -9.37
C THR A 104 23.08 6.28 -8.48
N GLN A 105 22.93 6.46 -7.18
CA GLN A 105 23.98 6.26 -6.19
C GLN A 105 23.39 5.66 -4.92
N THR A 106 23.98 4.58 -4.42
CA THR A 106 23.63 4.03 -3.10
C THR A 106 24.42 4.72 -1.98
N PHE A 107 23.81 4.84 -0.80
CA PHE A 107 24.45 5.42 0.39
C PHE A 107 23.85 4.86 1.70
N GLY A 108 24.44 5.22 2.83
CA GLY A 108 24.15 4.65 4.14
C GLY A 108 25.19 3.61 4.56
N SER A 109 25.24 3.28 5.85
CA SER A 109 26.24 2.37 6.43
C SER A 109 26.28 0.99 5.76
N GLU A 110 25.14 0.55 5.23
CA GLU A 110 24.98 -0.73 4.54
C GLU A 110 24.53 -0.54 3.07
N GLY A 111 24.59 0.69 2.55
CA GLY A 111 24.13 1.00 1.19
C GLY A 111 22.62 0.85 1.00
N GLN A 112 21.84 1.00 2.07
CA GLN A 112 20.40 0.73 2.11
C GLN A 112 19.54 1.81 1.46
N HIS A 113 20.10 2.98 1.15
CA HIS A 113 19.39 4.07 0.51
C HIS A 113 19.85 4.25 -0.93
N LEU A 114 18.92 4.59 -1.82
CA LEU A 114 19.17 4.89 -3.22
C LEU A 114 18.85 6.35 -3.48
N LYS A 115 19.87 7.14 -3.81
CA LYS A 115 19.68 8.45 -4.46
C LYS A 115 19.53 8.24 -5.96
N VAL A 116 18.52 8.86 -6.56
CA VAL A 116 18.27 8.86 -8.00
C VAL A 116 18.13 10.30 -8.49
N SER A 117 18.81 10.64 -9.58
CA SER A 117 18.53 11.87 -10.33
C SER A 117 17.62 11.56 -11.50
N LEU A 118 16.48 12.24 -11.57
CA LEU A 118 15.46 12.05 -12.60
C LEU A 118 15.34 13.30 -13.46
N ARG A 119 15.13 13.10 -14.77
CA ARG A 119 14.83 14.16 -15.72
C ARG A 119 13.50 13.89 -16.41
N ASP A 120 12.60 14.86 -16.44
CA ASP A 120 11.33 14.75 -17.16
C ASP A 120 11.42 15.24 -18.62
N GLY A 121 10.33 15.09 -19.39
CA GLY A 121 10.24 15.59 -20.77
C GLY A 121 10.39 17.11 -20.91
N GLY A 122 10.18 17.87 -19.83
CA GLY A 122 10.42 19.31 -19.73
C GLY A 122 11.89 19.68 -19.49
N ARG A 123 12.77 18.67 -19.37
CA ARG A 123 14.20 18.78 -19.04
C ARG A 123 14.49 19.30 -17.63
N GLY A 124 13.50 19.33 -16.74
CA GLY A 124 13.71 19.61 -15.33
C GLY A 124 14.48 18.46 -14.67
N LEU A 125 15.34 18.75 -13.70
CA LEU A 125 16.10 17.76 -12.94
C LEU A 125 15.63 17.77 -11.49
N VAL A 126 15.39 16.58 -10.93
CA VAL A 126 15.08 16.41 -9.50
C VAL A 126 15.90 15.25 -8.93
N GLU A 127 16.38 15.43 -7.69
CA GLU A 127 16.95 14.33 -6.91
C GLU A 127 15.88 13.72 -6.00
N ALA A 128 15.81 12.40 -5.97
CA ALA A 128 14.92 11.63 -5.11
C ALA A 128 15.73 10.60 -4.30
N ILE A 129 15.21 10.23 -3.14
CA ILE A 129 15.80 9.21 -2.25
C ILE A 129 14.74 8.12 -2.01
N ALA A 130 15.14 6.86 -2.14
CA ALA A 130 14.36 5.66 -1.84
C ALA A 130 15.07 4.77 -0.83
#